data_AF-A0A2J7VY50-F1
#
_entry.id   AF-A0A2J7VY50-F1
#
_cell.length_a   1.000
_cell.length_b   1.000
_cell.length_c   1.000
_cell.angle_alpha   90.00
_cell.angle_beta   90.00
_cell.angle_gamma   90.00
#
_symmetry.space_group_name_H-M   'P 1'
#
loop_
_entity.id
_entity.type
_entity.pdbx_description
1 polymer ?
#
loop_
_entity_poly.entity_id
_entity_poly.type
_entity_poly.pdbx_seq_one_letter_code
_entity_poly.pdbx_strand_id
1 'polypeptide(L)'
;MSSSSSSSNADSIDWKLLIDVRERQKTAALGVVARDREAAEQSHAQLLQAAAWCEQQVQGKAAHWQATVGALAGGQSNVAQLRHAGAWSGALDAQIAQARQQAVQAGELHAQREAVLARSRQALRDASGELEKARQMQQRARAERLALQETRQDEAAEEAASQAWAARRTV
;
A
#
# COMPACT_ATOMS: atom_id res chain seq x y z
N MET A 1 -47.34 -6.96 39.17
CA MET A 1 -46.83 -5.96 38.20
C MET A 1 -45.68 -5.23 38.87
N SER A 2 -44.44 -5.63 38.64
CA SER A 2 -43.26 -4.84 39.01
C SER A 2 -42.17 -5.11 37.99
N SER A 3 -41.72 -4.02 37.40
CA SER A 3 -41.10 -3.92 36.10
C SER A 3 -39.76 -4.63 36.01
N SER A 4 -39.62 -5.41 34.95
CA SER A 4 -38.38 -6.02 34.48
C SER A 4 -37.32 -4.95 34.25
N SER A 5 -36.23 -5.05 35.01
CA SER A 5 -34.96 -4.39 34.72
C SER A 5 -34.35 -5.01 33.46
N SER A 6 -34.63 -4.46 32.28
CA SER A 6 -34.04 -4.94 31.03
C SER A 6 -34.09 -3.86 29.95
N SER A 7 -33.16 -2.91 30.01
CA SER A 7 -32.61 -2.14 28.87
C SER A 7 -31.63 -1.12 29.48
N SER A 8 -30.31 -1.19 29.35
CA SER A 8 -29.57 -0.95 28.12
C SER A 8 -28.12 -1.47 28.22
N ASN A 9 -27.87 -2.72 27.82
CA ASN A 9 -26.50 -3.20 27.54
C ASN A 9 -26.09 -2.95 26.07
N ALA A 10 -26.82 -2.10 25.36
CA ALA A 10 -26.66 -1.86 23.92
C ALA A 10 -25.64 -0.75 23.55
N ASP A 11 -25.17 0.07 24.50
CA ASP A 11 -24.37 1.28 24.18
C ASP A 11 -22.92 1.27 24.72
N SER A 12 -22.45 0.17 25.31
CA SER A 12 -21.07 0.06 25.79
C SER A 12 -20.15 -0.44 24.67
N ILE A 13 -19.43 0.45 24.00
CA ILE A 13 -18.38 0.08 23.03
C ILE A 13 -17.33 -0.82 23.72
N ASP A 14 -17.15 -2.05 23.23
CA ASP A 14 -16.01 -2.88 23.61
C ASP A 14 -14.74 -2.35 22.94
N TRP A 15 -14.10 -1.40 23.62
CA TRP A 15 -12.87 -0.77 23.17
C TRP A 15 -11.71 -1.75 22.99
N LYS A 16 -11.68 -2.86 23.76
CA LYS A 16 -10.61 -3.84 23.63
C LYS A 16 -10.76 -4.59 22.31
N LEU A 17 -11.96 -5.12 22.05
CA LEU A 17 -12.25 -5.82 20.80
C LEU A 17 -12.01 -4.91 19.58
N LEU A 18 -12.44 -3.65 19.65
CA LEU A 18 -12.23 -2.70 18.56
C LEU A 18 -10.74 -2.47 18.28
N ILE A 19 -9.92 -2.25 19.32
CA ILE A 19 -8.47 -2.08 19.18
C ILE A 19 -7.84 -3.34 18.59
N ASP A 20 -8.17 -4.52 19.10
CA ASP A 20 -7.64 -5.79 18.60
C ASP A 20 -7.96 -6.00 17.10
N VAL A 21 -9.18 -5.66 16.68
CA VAL A 21 -9.59 -5.72 15.26
C VAL A 21 -8.78 -4.71 14.43
N ARG A 22 -8.62 -3.47 14.89
CA ARG A 22 -7.83 -2.45 14.19
C ARG A 22 -6.34 -2.81 14.10
N GLU A 23 -5.78 -3.46 15.12
CA GLU A 23 -4.40 -3.99 15.09
C GLU A 23 -4.22 -5.09 14.05
N ARG A 24 -5.19 -6.00 13.95
CA ARG A 24 -5.21 -7.03 12.89
C ARG A 24 -5.32 -6.40 11.50
N GLN A 25 -6.17 -5.39 11.34
CA GLN A 25 -6.31 -4.65 10.07
C GLN A 25 -5.00 -3.95 9.67
N LYS A 26 -4.33 -3.27 10.62
CA LYS A 26 -3.01 -2.67 10.39
C LYS A 26 -1.97 -3.71 9.98
N THR A 27 -1.92 -4.84 10.69
CA THR A 27 -0.99 -5.94 10.38
C THR A 27 -1.25 -6.53 8.98
N ALA A 28 -2.52 -6.73 8.63
CA ALA A 28 -2.91 -7.19 7.31
C ALA A 28 -2.50 -6.19 6.21
N ALA A 29 -2.75 -4.89 6.43
CA ALA A 29 -2.36 -3.83 5.51
C ALA A 29 -0.83 -3.77 5.33
N LEU A 30 -0.06 -3.96 6.40
CA LEU A 30 1.40 -4.04 6.32
C LEU A 30 1.87 -5.23 5.48
N GLY A 31 1.23 -6.39 5.64
CA GLY A 31 1.49 -7.56 4.79
C GLY A 31 1.14 -7.33 3.32
N VAL A 32 0.08 -6.58 3.01
CA VAL A 32 -0.27 -6.20 1.63
C VAL A 32 0.80 -5.28 1.04
N VAL A 33 1.22 -4.24 1.77
CA VAL A 33 2.28 -3.31 1.31
C VAL A 33 3.58 -4.06 1.01
N ALA A 34 3.96 -5.03 1.85
CA ALA A 34 5.17 -5.83 1.61
C ALA A 34 5.09 -6.61 0.29
N ARG A 35 3.97 -7.30 0.03
CA ARG A 35 3.75 -8.03 -1.23
C ARG A 35 3.70 -7.12 -2.45
N ASP A 36 3.01 -5.98 -2.34
CA ASP A 36 2.90 -5.02 -3.45
C ASP A 36 4.25 -4.38 -3.76
N ARG A 37 5.08 -4.14 -2.74
CA ARG A 37 6.45 -3.65 -2.90
C ARG A 37 7.30 -4.66 -3.66
N GLU A 38 7.26 -5.92 -3.26
CA GLU A 38 7.99 -6.99 -3.96
C GLU A 38 7.53 -7.09 -5.43
N ALA A 39 6.22 -7.05 -5.69
CA ALA A 39 5.68 -7.05 -7.05
C ALA A 39 6.12 -5.82 -7.87
N ALA A 40 6.20 -4.64 -7.25
CA ALA A 40 6.71 -3.43 -7.90
C ALA A 40 8.19 -3.55 -8.23
N GLU A 41 9.02 -4.05 -7.30
CA GLU A 41 10.45 -4.29 -7.51
C GLU A 41 10.69 -5.32 -8.65
N GLN A 42 9.92 -6.41 -8.69
CA GLN A 42 9.96 -7.38 -9.79
C GLN A 42 9.60 -6.75 -11.13
N SER A 43 8.52 -5.94 -11.17
CA SER A 43 8.13 -5.24 -12.41
C SER A 43 9.17 -4.22 -12.88
N HIS A 44 9.86 -3.56 -11.94
CA HIS A 44 10.95 -2.64 -12.25
C HIS A 44 12.14 -3.38 -12.87
N ALA A 45 12.51 -4.54 -12.32
CA ALA A 45 13.55 -5.38 -12.90
C ALA A 45 13.21 -5.85 -14.32
N GLN A 46 11.95 -6.22 -14.57
CA GLN A 46 11.46 -6.58 -15.91
C GLN A 46 11.55 -5.41 -16.90
N LEU A 47 11.20 -4.19 -16.46
CA LEU A 47 11.35 -2.98 -17.26
C LEU A 47 12.81 -2.73 -17.64
N LEU A 48 13.73 -2.81 -16.68
CA LEU A 48 15.17 -2.65 -16.94
C LEU A 48 15.69 -3.70 -17.92
N GLN A 49 15.28 -4.96 -17.76
CA GLN A 49 15.66 -6.04 -18.67
C GLN A 49 15.13 -5.80 -20.09
N ALA A 50 13.88 -5.38 -20.24
CA ALA A 50 13.28 -5.08 -21.54
C ALA A 50 13.94 -3.87 -22.21
N ALA A 51 14.30 -2.84 -21.44
CA ALA A 51 15.05 -1.69 -21.94
C ALA A 51 16.45 -2.09 -22.41
N ALA A 52 17.19 -2.87 -21.61
CA ALA A 52 18.51 -3.37 -21.97
C ALA A 52 18.46 -4.27 -23.23
N TRP A 53 17.44 -5.12 -23.35
CA TRP A 53 17.22 -5.94 -24.54
C TRP A 53 16.97 -5.07 -25.78
N CYS A 54 16.12 -4.04 -25.67
CA CYS A 54 15.89 -3.10 -26.77
C CYS A 54 17.17 -2.38 -27.20
N GLU A 55 17.98 -1.94 -26.24
CA GLU A 55 19.27 -1.31 -26.53
C GLU A 55 20.22 -2.27 -27.23
N GLN A 56 20.31 -3.52 -26.76
CA GLN A 56 21.12 -4.55 -27.39
C GLN A 56 20.73 -4.79 -28.86
N GLN A 57 19.43 -4.78 -29.19
CA GLN A 57 18.97 -4.91 -30.58
C GLN A 57 19.40 -3.72 -31.45
N VAL A 58 19.32 -2.50 -30.92
CA VAL A 58 19.77 -1.29 -31.62
C VAL A 58 21.28 -1.32 -31.86
N GLN A 59 22.05 -1.66 -30.84
CA GLN A 59 23.51 -1.80 -30.93
C GLN A 59 23.91 -2.92 -31.89
N GLY A 60 23.22 -4.06 -31.85
CA GLY A 60 23.43 -5.18 -32.76
C GLY A 60 23.20 -4.79 -34.22
N LYS A 61 22.13 -4.03 -34.51
CA LYS A 61 21.89 -3.48 -35.85
C LYS A 61 23.00 -2.51 -36.29
N ALA A 62 23.44 -1.63 -35.39
CA ALA A 62 24.53 -0.69 -35.69
C ALA A 62 25.83 -1.43 -36.01
N ALA A 63 26.19 -2.44 -35.21
CA ALA A 63 27.37 -3.28 -35.41
C ALA A 63 27.30 -4.06 -36.74
N HIS A 64 26.13 -4.63 -37.07
CA HIS A 64 25.90 -5.30 -38.37
C HIS A 64 26.15 -4.34 -39.54
N TRP A 65 25.64 -3.12 -39.46
CA TRP A 65 25.86 -2.11 -40.51
C TRP A 65 27.31 -1.67 -40.60
N GLN A 66 28.00 -1.47 -39.48
CA GLN A 66 29.42 -1.13 -39.47
C GLN A 66 30.28 -2.23 -40.11
N ALA A 67 30.00 -3.50 -39.80
CA ALA A 67 30.66 -4.65 -40.43
C ALA A 67 30.37 -4.73 -41.93
N THR A 68 29.12 -4.49 -42.33
CA THR A 68 28.71 -4.51 -43.75
C THR A 68 29.43 -3.41 -44.54
N VAL A 69 29.48 -2.17 -44.02
CA VAL A 69 30.20 -1.06 -44.66
C VAL A 69 31.69 -1.36 -44.78
N GLY A 70 32.33 -1.91 -43.74
CA GLY A 70 33.73 -2.31 -43.77
C GLY A 70 34.02 -3.37 -44.85
N ALA A 71 33.13 -4.36 -45.01
CA ALA A 71 33.25 -5.37 -46.07
C ALA A 71 33.09 -4.79 -47.48
N LEU A 72 32.18 -3.82 -47.65
CA LEU A 72 31.95 -3.16 -48.94
C LEU A 72 33.13 -2.26 -49.36
N ALA A 73 33.76 -1.57 -48.40
CA ALA A 73 34.94 -0.73 -48.62
C ALA A 73 36.18 -1.53 -49.09
N GLY A 74 36.22 -2.84 -48.83
CA GLY A 74 37.25 -3.77 -49.31
C GLY A 74 37.15 -4.13 -50.81
N GLY A 75 36.20 -3.56 -51.56
CA GLY A 75 36.18 -3.61 -53.02
C GLY A 75 35.50 -4.84 -53.66
N GLN A 76 34.87 -5.73 -52.88
CA GLN A 76 34.20 -6.93 -53.41
C GLN A 76 32.68 -6.95 -53.13
N SER A 77 31.98 -5.93 -53.60
CA SER A 77 30.54 -5.76 -53.34
C SER A 77 29.69 -6.20 -54.54
N ASN A 78 28.89 -7.27 -54.40
CA ASN A 78 27.89 -7.69 -55.39
C ASN A 78 26.50 -7.13 -55.02
N VAL A 79 25.70 -6.74 -56.03
CA VAL A 79 24.28 -6.37 -55.90
C VAL A 79 23.46 -7.37 -55.08
N ALA A 80 23.76 -8.67 -55.17
CA ALA A 80 23.12 -9.71 -54.35
C ALA A 80 23.42 -9.55 -52.85
N GLN A 81 24.66 -9.18 -52.49
CA GLN A 81 25.06 -8.94 -51.10
C GLN A 81 24.40 -7.67 -50.55
N LEU A 82 24.24 -6.62 -51.36
CA LEU A 82 23.51 -5.41 -50.99
C LEU A 82 22.02 -5.68 -50.76
N ARG A 83 21.37 -6.45 -51.64
CA ARG A 83 19.97 -6.87 -51.43
C ARG A 83 19.80 -7.71 -50.17
N HIS A 84 20.73 -8.62 -49.90
CA HIS A 84 20.73 -9.44 -48.69
C HIS A 84 20.90 -8.58 -47.43
N ALA A 85 21.82 -7.61 -47.42
CA ALA A 85 21.99 -6.67 -46.32
C ALA A 85 20.73 -5.81 -46.05
N GLY A 86 20.04 -5.39 -47.12
CA GLY A 86 18.76 -4.68 -47.01
C GLY A 86 17.65 -5.52 -46.36
N ALA A 87 17.51 -6.78 -46.77
CA ALA A 87 16.54 -7.71 -46.17
C ALA A 87 16.83 -7.97 -44.68
N TRP A 88 18.12 -8.15 -44.32
CA TRP A 88 18.55 -8.27 -42.93
C TRP A 88 18.27 -7.02 -42.11
N SER A 89 18.47 -5.82 -42.66
CA SER A 89 18.12 -4.58 -41.96
C SER A 89 16.63 -4.50 -41.66
N GLY A 90 15.76 -4.88 -42.61
CA GLY A 90 14.31 -4.90 -42.38
C GLY A 90 13.91 -5.88 -41.27
N ALA A 91 14.55 -7.06 -41.23
CA ALA A 91 14.33 -8.03 -40.15
C ALA A 91 14.80 -7.50 -38.77
N LEU A 92 15.96 -6.85 -38.72
CA LEU A 92 16.48 -6.21 -37.50
C LEU A 92 15.60 -5.04 -37.04
N ASP A 93 15.05 -4.26 -37.97
CA ASP A 93 14.09 -3.20 -37.64
C ASP A 93 12.80 -3.75 -37.03
N ALA A 94 12.28 -4.87 -37.56
CA ALA A 94 11.13 -5.54 -36.98
C ALA A 94 11.43 -6.06 -35.56
N GLN A 95 12.63 -6.63 -35.32
CA GLN A 95 13.06 -7.07 -33.99
C GLN A 95 13.20 -5.91 -33.00
N ILE A 96 13.77 -4.78 -33.44
CA ILE A 96 13.85 -3.56 -32.63
C ILE A 96 12.45 -3.03 -32.30
N ALA A 97 11.53 -3.01 -33.27
CA ALA A 97 10.15 -2.58 -33.05
C ALA A 97 9.45 -3.47 -32.01
N GLN A 98 9.63 -4.80 -32.10
CA GLN A 98 9.11 -5.74 -31.12
C GLN A 98 9.72 -5.52 -29.72
N ALA A 99 11.03 -5.35 -29.63
CA ALA A 99 11.71 -5.09 -28.35
C ALA A 99 11.25 -3.76 -27.71
N ARG A 100 11.05 -2.72 -28.51
CA ARG A 100 10.47 -1.45 -28.04
C ARG A 100 9.07 -1.62 -27.50
N GLN A 101 8.21 -2.37 -28.21
CA GLN A 101 6.86 -2.64 -27.76
C GLN A 101 6.85 -3.39 -26.42
N GLN A 102 7.73 -4.37 -26.24
CA GLN A 102 7.90 -5.06 -24.96
C GLN A 102 8.35 -4.14 -23.83
N ALA A 103 9.30 -3.23 -24.10
CA ALA A 103 9.74 -2.24 -23.12
C ALA A 103 8.61 -1.27 -22.72
N VAL A 104 7.79 -0.82 -23.68
CA VAL A 104 6.59 0.00 -23.40
C VAL A 104 5.60 -0.76 -22.52
N GLN A 105 5.27 -2.01 -22.87
CA GLN A 105 4.35 -2.83 -22.08
C GLN A 105 4.87 -3.09 -20.65
N ALA A 106 6.17 -3.35 -20.50
CA ALA A 106 6.80 -3.49 -19.19
C ALA A 106 6.74 -2.18 -18.39
N GLY A 107 6.88 -1.03 -19.05
CA GLY A 107 6.75 0.30 -18.45
C GLY A 107 5.33 0.57 -17.95
N GLU A 108 4.32 0.26 -18.76
CA GLU A 108 2.91 0.38 -18.38
C GLU A 108 2.57 -0.53 -17.19
N LEU A 109 3.03 -1.79 -17.22
CA LEU A 109 2.85 -2.72 -16.12
C LEU A 109 3.50 -2.20 -14.83
N HIS A 110 4.74 -1.70 -14.91
CA HIS A 110 5.44 -1.13 -13.76
C HIS A 110 4.69 0.07 -13.19
N ALA A 111 4.20 0.99 -14.04
CA ALA A 111 3.40 2.13 -13.60
C ALA A 111 2.10 1.69 -12.89
N GLN A 112 1.43 0.65 -13.38
CA GLN A 112 0.26 0.07 -12.71
C GLN A 112 0.61 -0.51 -11.34
N ARG A 113 1.75 -1.19 -11.21
CA ARG A 113 2.23 -1.75 -9.93
C ARG A 113 2.57 -0.66 -8.92
N GLU A 114 3.24 0.41 -9.34
CA GLU A 114 3.51 1.58 -8.49
C GLU A 114 2.21 2.25 -8.01
N ALA A 115 1.19 2.37 -8.88
CA ALA A 115 -0.10 2.91 -8.48
C ALA A 115 -0.81 2.01 -7.43
N VAL A 116 -0.72 0.69 -7.57
CA VAL A 116 -1.23 -0.27 -6.56
C VAL A 116 -0.47 -0.10 -5.24
N LEU A 117 0.86 -0.04 -5.27
CA LEU A 117 1.70 0.15 -4.09
C LEU A 117 1.41 1.48 -3.38
N ALA A 118 1.16 2.55 -4.13
CA ALA A 118 0.76 3.84 -3.56
C ALA A 118 -0.57 3.74 -2.80
N ARG A 119 -1.56 3.03 -3.36
CA ARG A 119 -2.85 2.78 -2.70
C ARG A 119 -2.72 1.93 -1.45
N SER A 120 -1.91 0.86 -1.47
CA SER A 120 -1.73 0.03 -0.28
C SER A 120 -0.98 0.78 0.82
N ARG A 121 -0.01 1.62 0.48
CA ARG A 121 0.64 2.53 1.45
C ARG A 121 -0.35 3.50 2.08
N GLN A 122 -1.29 4.04 1.29
CA GLN A 122 -2.36 4.89 1.83
C GLN A 122 -3.26 4.10 2.79
N ALA A 123 -3.71 2.91 2.39
CA ALA A 123 -4.54 2.06 3.25
C ALA A 123 -3.85 1.70 4.58
N LEU A 124 -2.53 1.48 4.58
CA LEU A 124 -1.76 1.26 5.80
C LEU A 124 -1.73 2.50 6.72
N ARG A 125 -1.59 3.70 6.14
CA ARG A 125 -1.66 4.96 6.90
C ARG A 125 -3.03 5.13 7.53
N ASP A 126 -4.10 4.89 6.77
CA ASP A 126 -5.47 5.00 7.27
C ASP A 126 -5.74 3.99 8.38
N ALA A 127 -5.35 2.71 8.20
CA ALA A 127 -5.49 1.68 9.23
C ALA A 127 -4.70 2.01 10.52
N SER A 128 -3.53 2.62 10.38
CA SER A 128 -2.73 3.08 11.52
C SER A 128 -3.38 4.26 12.25
N GLY A 129 -3.94 5.22 11.49
CA GLY A 129 -4.69 6.35 12.04
C GLY A 129 -5.94 5.91 12.79
N GLU A 130 -6.69 4.96 12.23
CA GLU A 130 -7.89 4.40 12.87
C GLU A 130 -7.58 3.65 14.17
N LEU A 131 -6.47 2.91 14.21
CA LEU A 131 -6.01 2.28 15.44
C LEU A 131 -5.67 3.30 16.53
N GLU A 132 -4.92 4.34 16.16
CA GLU A 132 -4.53 5.39 17.11
C GLU A 132 -5.74 6.16 17.63
N LYS A 133 -6.70 6.48 16.76
CA LYS A 133 -7.98 7.08 17.12
C LYS A 133 -8.76 6.21 18.11
N ALA A 134 -8.84 4.90 17.87
CA ALA A 134 -9.53 3.98 18.78
C ALA A 134 -8.88 3.95 20.18
N ARG A 135 -7.55 4.00 20.26
CA ARG A 135 -6.82 4.08 21.53
C ARG A 135 -7.10 5.39 22.27
N GLN A 136 -7.09 6.52 21.56
CA GLN A 136 -7.41 7.82 22.16
C GLN A 136 -8.85 7.88 22.67
N MET A 137 -9.81 7.35 21.91
CA MET A 137 -11.21 7.30 22.34
C MET A 137 -11.41 6.38 23.55
N GLN A 138 -10.71 5.24 23.61
CA GLN A 138 -10.72 4.39 24.80
C GLN A 138 -10.20 5.14 26.04
N GLN A 139 -9.11 5.90 25.90
CA GLN A 139 -8.56 6.69 27.01
C GLN A 139 -9.56 7.76 27.49
N ARG A 140 -10.21 8.47 26.56
CA ARG A 140 -11.26 9.46 26.89
C ARG A 140 -12.43 8.81 27.62
N ALA A 141 -12.96 7.70 27.09
CA ALA A 141 -14.05 6.98 27.71
C ALA A 141 -13.71 6.46 29.12
N ARG A 142 -12.44 6.06 29.35
CA ARG A 142 -11.96 5.68 30.69
C ARG A 142 -11.91 6.88 31.64
N ALA A 143 -11.39 8.02 31.19
CA ALA A 143 -11.31 9.23 31.99
C ALA A 143 -12.71 9.75 32.37
N GLU A 144 -13.65 9.78 31.41
CA GLU A 144 -15.05 10.14 31.65
C GLU A 144 -15.72 9.21 32.65
N ARG A 145 -15.47 7.90 32.55
CA ARG A 145 -16.01 6.91 33.50
C ARG A 145 -15.46 7.11 34.91
N LEU A 146 -14.17 7.42 35.05
CA LEU A 146 -13.56 7.71 36.35
C LEU A 146 -14.13 8.99 36.96
N ALA A 147 -14.23 10.07 36.18
CA ALA A 147 -14.83 11.32 36.64
C ALA A 147 -16.29 11.12 37.11
N LEU A 148 -17.09 10.35 36.38
CA LEU A 148 -18.45 10.01 36.80
C LEU A 148 -18.51 9.16 38.07
N GLN A 149 -17.50 8.32 38.33
CA GLN A 149 -17.42 7.54 39.57
C GLN A 149 -17.03 8.42 40.75
N GLU A 150 -16.11 9.36 40.57
CA GLU A 150 -15.71 10.34 41.58
C GLU A 150 -16.92 11.22 41.97
N THR A 151 -17.62 11.79 40.98
CA THR A 151 -18.83 12.60 41.25
C THR A 151 -19.88 11.83 42.04
N ARG A 152 -20.14 10.56 41.69
CA ARG A 152 -21.11 9.73 42.44
C ARG A 152 -20.66 9.41 43.87
N GLN A 153 -19.35 9.28 44.10
CA GLN A 153 -18.80 9.06 45.44
C GLN A 153 -18.91 10.31 46.29
N ASP A 154 -18.63 11.48 45.70
CA ASP A 154 -18.78 12.77 46.36
C ASP A 154 -20.24 13.03 46.73
N GLU A 155 -21.18 12.83 45.79
CA GLU A 155 -22.63 12.91 46.04
C GLU A 155 -23.07 11.99 47.18
N ALA A 156 -22.64 10.72 47.16
CA ALA A 156 -22.97 9.76 48.22
C ALA A 156 -22.36 10.15 49.59
N ALA A 157 -21.16 10.74 49.59
CA ALA A 157 -20.52 11.22 50.81
C ALA A 157 -21.24 12.45 51.39
N GLU A 158 -21.65 13.40 50.54
CA GLU A 158 -22.45 14.56 50.93
C GLU A 158 -23.83 14.16 51.49
N GLU A 159 -24.51 13.21 50.85
CA GLU A 159 -25.77 12.66 51.34
C GLU A 159 -25.61 11.98 52.70
N ALA A 160 -24.58 11.14 52.87
CA ALA A 160 -24.31 10.45 54.13
C ALA A 160 -23.99 11.43 55.27
N ALA A 161 -23.19 12.46 54.99
CA ALA A 161 -22.87 13.52 55.96
C ALA A 161 -24.13 14.30 56.37
N SER A 162 -24.99 14.62 55.39
CA SER A 162 -26.27 15.31 55.62
C SER A 162 -27.21 14.49 56.51
N GLN A 163 -27.34 13.18 56.25
CA GLN A 163 -28.15 12.27 57.07
C GLN A 163 -27.60 12.14 58.51
N ALA A 164 -26.28 11.99 58.66
CA ALA A 164 -25.64 11.89 59.96
C ALA A 164 -25.82 13.18 60.80
N TRP A 165 -25.74 14.35 60.16
CA TRP A 165 -25.99 15.63 60.81
C TRP A 165 -27.46 15.78 61.23
N ALA A 166 -28.41 15.39 60.37
CA ALA A 166 -29.84 15.42 60.70
C ALA A 166 -30.16 14.51 61.90
N ALA A 167 -29.62 13.28 61.92
CA ALA A 167 -29.84 12.33 63.01
C ALA A 167 -29.29 12.83 64.38
N ARG A 168 -28.20 13.62 64.38
CA ARG A 168 -27.65 14.22 65.60
C ARG A 168 -28.49 15.35 66.16
N ARG A 169 -29.34 16.00 65.37
CA ARG A 169 -30.23 17.09 65.82
C ARG A 169 -31.57 16.60 66.38
N THR A 170 -31.94 15.36 66.07
CA THR A 170 -33.20 14.74 66.53
C THR A 170 -33.07 14.03 67.87
N VAL A 171 -31.88 13.98 68.46
CA VAL A 171 -31.58 13.51 69.82
C VAL A 171 -31.37 14.71 70.73
#